data_AF-A0A378PHQ1-F1
#
_entry.id   AF-A0A378PHQ1-F1
#
_cell.length_a   1.000
_cell.length_b   1.000
_cell.length_c   1.000
_cell.angle_alpha   90.00
_cell.angle_beta   90.00
_cell.angle_gamma   90.00
#
_symmetry.space_group_name_H-M   'P 1'
#
loop_
_entity.id
_entity.type
_entity.pdbx_description
1 polymer ?
#
loop_
_entity_poly.entity_id
_entity_poly.type
_entity_poly.pdbx_seq_one_letter_code
_entity_poly.pdbx_strand_id
1 'polypeptide(L)'
;MKTLTHLELDLLSQFVHQRHYMSHDHADAIQSISLDYSAEDGYEIKTNKSKGKRTSLVEANLLSWLSSTISYAQSTHKMTIDKLVIAYEDETYKIELATSPRTDEIEDDLGDEDTDDGEPTDELAGEEA
;
A
#
# COMPACT_ATOMS: atom_id res chain seq x y z
N MET A 1 -12.52 13.10 19.50
CA MET A 1 -11.79 13.07 18.22
C MET A 1 -11.14 11.70 18.10
N LYS A 2 -11.38 10.96 17.02
CA LYS A 2 -10.53 9.80 16.70
C LYS A 2 -9.24 10.35 16.12
N THR A 3 -8.11 9.97 16.70
CA THR A 3 -6.79 10.30 16.15
C THR A 3 -6.51 9.32 15.01
N LEU A 4 -6.04 9.81 13.88
CA LEU A 4 -5.62 8.97 12.76
C LEU A 4 -4.37 8.17 13.16
N THR A 5 -4.29 6.94 12.66
CA THR A 5 -3.08 6.12 12.74
C THR A 5 -1.96 6.72 11.88
N HIS A 6 -0.71 6.31 12.12
CA HIS A 6 0.42 6.75 11.31
C HIS A 6 0.24 6.42 9.81
N LEU A 7 -0.31 5.25 9.51
CA LEU A 7 -0.59 4.83 8.16
C LEU A 7 -1.69 5.68 7.52
N GLU A 8 -2.78 5.96 8.24
CA GLU A 8 -3.83 6.86 7.74
C GLU A 8 -3.27 8.28 7.46
N LEU A 9 -2.38 8.79 8.32
CA LEU A 9 -1.73 10.07 8.10
C LEU A 9 -0.83 10.05 6.85
N ASP A 10 -0.07 8.98 6.64
CA ASP A 10 0.80 8.85 5.48
C ASP A 10 0.00 8.74 4.17
N LEU A 11 -1.01 7.86 4.14
CA LEU A 11 -1.94 7.73 3.01
C LEU A 11 -2.64 9.06 2.70
N LEU A 12 -3.09 9.77 3.73
CA LEU A 12 -3.73 11.06 3.56
C LEU A 12 -2.77 12.12 3.02
N SER A 13 -1.54 12.16 3.52
CA SER A 13 -0.50 13.06 3.01
C SER A 13 -0.24 12.82 1.52
N GLN A 14 -0.04 11.55 1.13
CA GLN A 14 0.18 11.19 -0.27
C GLN A 14 -0.98 11.60 -1.18
N PHE A 15 -2.22 11.43 -0.72
CA PHE A 15 -3.40 11.85 -1.46
C PHE A 15 -3.51 13.37 -1.62
N VAL A 16 -3.18 14.14 -0.58
CA VAL A 16 -3.12 15.61 -0.65
C VAL A 16 -2.13 16.03 -1.73
N HIS A 17 -0.94 15.42 -1.77
CA HIS A 17 0.07 15.68 -2.79
C HIS A 17 -0.43 15.29 -4.21
N GLN A 18 -1.03 14.12 -4.37
CA GLN A 18 -1.57 13.66 -5.63
C GLN A 18 -2.65 14.61 -6.17
N ARG A 19 -3.60 15.01 -5.33
CA ARG A 19 -4.63 15.99 -5.69
C ARG A 19 -4.01 17.33 -6.06
N HIS A 20 -3.03 17.82 -5.29
CA HIS A 20 -2.36 19.08 -5.58
C HIS A 20 -1.73 19.06 -6.97
N TYR A 21 -0.98 18.01 -7.31
CA TYR A 21 -0.37 17.85 -8.62
C TYR A 21 -1.42 17.87 -9.74
N MET A 22 -2.50 17.10 -9.58
CA MET A 22 -3.57 17.04 -10.59
C MET A 22 -4.36 18.35 -10.71
N SER A 23 -4.39 19.18 -9.66
CA SER A 23 -5.13 20.46 -9.68
C SER A 23 -4.54 21.46 -10.64
N HIS A 24 -3.24 21.34 -10.93
CA HIS A 24 -2.55 22.21 -11.87
C HIS A 24 -3.08 22.03 -13.30
N ASP A 25 -3.29 20.79 -13.74
CA ASP A 25 -3.66 20.47 -15.12
C ASP A 25 -5.16 20.20 -15.29
N HIS A 26 -5.87 19.88 -14.20
CA HIS A 26 -7.23 19.36 -14.22
C HIS A 26 -8.14 19.92 -13.12
N ALA A 27 -7.93 21.16 -12.67
CA ALA A 27 -8.67 21.81 -11.56
C ALA A 27 -10.19 21.51 -11.55
N ASP A 28 -10.88 21.68 -12.68
CA ASP A 28 -12.34 21.48 -12.78
C ASP A 28 -12.78 20.02 -12.65
N ALA A 29 -11.88 19.07 -12.89
CA ALA A 29 -12.18 17.65 -12.82
C ALA A 29 -12.05 17.07 -11.40
N ILE A 30 -11.38 17.77 -10.49
CA ILE A 30 -10.95 17.21 -9.19
C ILE A 30 -11.31 18.06 -7.95
N GLN A 31 -12.30 18.94 -8.09
CA GLN A 31 -12.84 19.72 -6.96
C GLN A 31 -13.47 18.81 -5.90
N SER A 32 -14.00 17.67 -6.32
CA SER A 32 -14.39 16.53 -5.49
C SER A 32 -13.79 15.25 -6.07
N ILE A 33 -13.15 14.47 -5.20
CA ILE A 33 -12.63 13.14 -5.48
C ILE A 33 -13.04 12.24 -4.33
N SER A 34 -13.55 11.06 -4.64
CA SER A 34 -13.73 9.97 -3.69
C SER A 34 -13.16 8.69 -4.31
N LEU A 35 -12.25 8.06 -3.58
CA LEU A 35 -11.57 6.85 -3.94
C LEU A 35 -11.96 5.80 -2.90
N ASP A 36 -12.66 4.77 -3.35
CA ASP A 36 -13.11 3.67 -2.51
C ASP A 36 -12.46 2.38 -3.02
N TYR A 37 -11.89 1.65 -2.09
CA TYR A 37 -11.38 0.32 -2.32
C TYR A 37 -11.95 -0.61 -1.25
N SER A 38 -12.44 -1.76 -1.69
CA SER A 38 -12.86 -2.90 -0.88
C SER A 38 -12.17 -4.14 -1.45
N ALA A 39 -11.66 -5.02 -0.59
CA ALA A 39 -11.09 -6.29 -1.05
C ALA A 39 -12.14 -7.18 -1.75
N GLU A 40 -13.43 -7.00 -1.45
CA GLU A 40 -14.53 -7.74 -2.06
C GLU A 40 -15.00 -7.11 -3.38
N ASP A 41 -15.12 -5.78 -3.42
CA ASP A 41 -15.74 -5.06 -4.54
C ASP A 41 -14.73 -4.44 -5.51
N GLY A 42 -13.44 -4.43 -5.16
CA GLY A 42 -12.37 -3.81 -5.93
C GLY A 42 -12.37 -2.29 -5.78
N TYR A 43 -12.15 -1.58 -6.90
CA TYR A 43 -11.93 -0.13 -6.91
C TYR A 43 -13.15 0.62 -7.46
N GLU A 44 -13.58 1.65 -6.73
CA GLU A 44 -14.54 2.65 -7.20
C GLU A 44 -13.92 4.05 -7.13
N ILE A 45 -14.08 4.82 -8.21
CA ILE A 45 -13.55 6.18 -8.31
C ILE A 45 -14.67 7.11 -8.73
N LYS A 46 -14.87 8.16 -7.93
CA LYS A 46 -15.82 9.23 -8.19
C LYS A 46 -15.08 10.55 -8.25
N THR A 47 -15.34 11.29 -9.30
CA THR A 47 -14.88 12.67 -9.51
C THR A 47 -16.05 13.54 -9.95
N ASN A 48 -15.85 14.86 -9.98
CA ASN A 48 -16.83 15.81 -10.54
C ASN A 48 -17.38 15.42 -11.91
N LYS A 49 -16.53 14.78 -12.73
CA LYS A 49 -16.79 14.51 -14.15
C LYS A 49 -17.11 13.05 -14.45
N SER A 50 -17.30 12.20 -13.44
CA SER A 50 -17.61 10.77 -13.59
C SER A 50 -18.98 10.44 -14.19
N LYS A 51 -19.62 11.38 -14.90
CA LYS A 51 -20.95 11.23 -15.52
C LYS A 51 -20.93 10.52 -16.88
N GLY A 52 -19.75 10.14 -17.39
CA GLY A 52 -19.57 9.49 -18.68
C GLY A 52 -19.49 7.96 -18.57
N LYS A 53 -19.81 7.25 -19.66
CA LYS A 53 -19.65 5.78 -19.75
C LYS A 53 -18.20 5.31 -19.90
N ARG A 54 -17.24 6.23 -20.05
CA ARG A 54 -15.82 5.92 -20.29
C ARG A 54 -14.97 6.57 -19.21
N THR A 55 -14.02 5.81 -18.69
CA THR A 55 -12.98 6.30 -17.78
C THR A 55 -12.17 7.40 -18.45
N SER A 56 -12.06 8.53 -17.78
CA SER A 56 -11.20 9.65 -18.16
C SER A 56 -9.74 9.39 -17.79
N LEU A 57 -8.81 10.15 -18.37
CA LEU A 57 -7.38 10.07 -18.02
C LEU A 57 -7.15 10.36 -16.52
N VAL A 58 -7.92 11.30 -15.95
CA VAL A 58 -7.89 11.65 -14.54
C VAL A 58 -8.25 10.45 -13.67
N GLU A 59 -9.35 9.77 -13.99
CA GLU A 59 -9.79 8.57 -13.24
C GLU A 59 -8.80 7.42 -13.40
N ALA A 60 -8.25 7.22 -14.60
CA ALA A 60 -7.24 6.18 -14.83
C ALA A 60 -5.96 6.45 -14.01
N ASN A 61 -5.51 7.70 -13.93
CA ASN A 61 -4.36 8.09 -13.12
C ASN A 61 -4.62 7.90 -11.63
N LEU A 62 -5.80 8.27 -11.15
CA LEU A 62 -6.21 8.04 -9.75
C LEU A 62 -6.28 6.55 -9.42
N LEU A 63 -6.78 5.72 -10.34
CA LEU A 63 -6.81 4.27 -10.17
C LEU A 63 -5.40 3.68 -10.08
N SER A 64 -4.52 4.10 -11.00
CA SER A 64 -3.13 3.66 -11.01
C SER A 64 -2.40 4.06 -9.73
N TRP A 65 -2.63 5.29 -9.24
CA TRP A 65 -2.08 5.75 -7.98
C TRP A 65 -2.61 4.91 -6.80
N LEU A 66 -3.94 4.79 -6.67
CA LEU A 66 -4.58 4.10 -5.55
C LEU A 66 -4.15 2.63 -5.45
N SER A 67 -4.14 1.92 -6.57
CA SER A 67 -3.70 0.52 -6.63
C SER A 67 -2.23 0.34 -6.23
N SER A 68 -1.35 1.26 -6.67
CA SER A 68 0.07 1.25 -6.29
C SER A 68 0.26 1.54 -4.80
N THR A 69 -0.46 2.54 -4.28
CA THR A 69 -0.42 2.91 -2.86
C THR A 69 -0.87 1.76 -1.95
N ILE A 70 -1.98 1.11 -2.28
CA ILE A 70 -2.49 -0.04 -1.54
C ILE A 70 -1.49 -1.20 -1.57
N SER A 71 -0.98 -1.54 -2.76
CA SER A 71 -0.01 -2.63 -2.92
C SER A 71 1.26 -2.36 -2.10
N TYR A 72 1.77 -1.13 -2.16
CA TYR A 72 2.94 -0.72 -1.40
C TYR A 72 2.70 -0.77 0.11
N ALA A 73 1.58 -0.23 0.59
CA ALA A 73 1.23 -0.23 2.00
C ALA A 73 1.09 -1.67 2.55
N GLN A 74 0.37 -2.54 1.82
CA GLN A 74 0.22 -3.94 2.19
C GLN A 74 1.55 -4.68 2.27
N SER A 75 2.45 -4.47 1.30
CA SER A 75 3.77 -5.09 1.28
C SER A 75 4.67 -4.57 2.41
N THR A 76 4.68 -3.25 2.63
CA THR A 76 5.59 -2.60 3.59
C THR A 76 5.20 -2.90 5.03
N HIS A 77 3.90 -2.96 5.31
CA HIS A 77 3.37 -3.16 6.66
C HIS A 77 2.95 -4.61 6.94
N LYS A 78 3.18 -5.54 5.99
CA LYS A 78 2.81 -6.96 6.11
C LYS A 78 1.36 -7.17 6.56
N MET A 79 0.44 -6.48 5.92
CA MET A 79 -0.99 -6.53 6.24
C MET A 79 -1.84 -6.59 4.97
N THR A 80 -3.11 -6.91 5.13
CA THR A 80 -4.13 -6.75 4.10
C THR A 80 -4.91 -5.47 4.37
N ILE A 81 -5.13 -4.66 3.33
CA ILE A 81 -6.10 -3.57 3.38
C ILE A 81 -7.43 -4.18 2.96
N ASP A 82 -8.40 -4.20 3.86
CA ASP A 82 -9.74 -4.71 3.59
C ASP A 82 -10.62 -3.63 2.98
N LYS A 83 -10.42 -2.39 3.46
CA LYS A 83 -11.11 -1.20 2.98
C LYS A 83 -10.23 0.03 3.08
N LEU A 84 -10.22 0.85 2.04
CA LEU A 84 -9.66 2.19 2.05
C LEU A 84 -10.64 3.13 1.36
N VAL A 85 -11.16 4.09 2.12
CA VAL A 85 -11.89 5.24 1.56
C VAL A 85 -11.03 6.47 1.79
N ILE A 86 -10.70 7.19 0.73
CA ILE A 86 -9.99 8.45 0.81
C ILE A 86 -10.63 9.47 -0.13
N ALA A 87 -10.97 10.62 0.42
CA ALA A 87 -11.79 11.60 -0.30
C ALA A 87 -11.40 13.04 0.01
N TYR A 88 -11.66 13.90 -0.95
CA TYR A 88 -11.73 15.35 -0.81
C TYR A 88 -13.09 15.80 -1.31
N GLU A 89 -13.94 16.24 -0.40
CA GLU A 89 -15.33 16.64 -0.65
C GLU A 89 -15.67 17.81 0.28
N ASP A 90 -16.41 18.79 -0.22
CA ASP A 90 -16.82 19.97 0.57
C ASP A 90 -15.63 20.62 1.30
N GLU A 91 -14.52 20.80 0.58
CA GLU A 91 -13.26 21.36 1.06
C GLU A 91 -12.58 20.59 2.21
N THR A 92 -13.04 19.38 2.49
CA THR A 92 -12.60 18.57 3.63
C THR A 92 -11.98 17.26 3.18
N TYR A 93 -10.87 16.88 3.81
CA TYR A 93 -10.24 15.58 3.61
C TYR A 93 -10.85 14.54 4.55
N LYS A 94 -11.10 13.35 4.02
CA LYS A 94 -11.63 12.20 4.75
C LYS A 94 -10.76 10.98 4.46
N ILE A 95 -10.57 10.16 5.48
CA ILE A 95 -9.95 8.83 5.34
C ILE A 95 -10.66 7.85 6.26
N GLU A 96 -10.87 6.64 5.77
CA GLU A 96 -11.29 5.47 6.51
C GLU A 96 -10.42 4.30 6.05
N LEU A 97 -9.79 3.62 7.00
CA LEU A 97 -8.94 2.49 6.72
C LEU A 97 -9.34 1.30 7.60
N ALA A 98 -9.57 0.15 6.97
CA ALA A 98 -9.69 -1.14 7.65
C ALA A 98 -8.62 -2.09 7.13
N THR A 99 -7.94 -2.76 8.07
CA THR A 99 -6.84 -3.67 7.78
C THR A 99 -6.96 -4.94 8.59
N SER A 100 -6.51 -6.04 8.02
CA SER A 100 -6.37 -7.33 8.69
C SER A 100 -4.92 -7.79 8.66
N PRO A 101 -4.46 -8.56 9.68
CA PRO A 101 -3.17 -9.21 9.62
C PRO A 101 -3.06 -10.08 8.36
N ARG A 102 -1.87 -10.12 7.75
CA ARG A 102 -1.62 -11.03 6.64
C ARG A 102 -1.46 -12.45 7.17
N THR A 103 -2.28 -13.39 6.69
CA THR A 103 -2.27 -14.79 7.15
C THR A 103 -1.28 -15.68 6.40
N ASP A 104 -0.47 -15.13 5.51
CA ASP A 104 0.44 -15.90 4.65
C ASP A 104 1.74 -16.33 5.35
N GLU A 105 1.89 -16.09 6.65
CA GLU A 105 2.97 -16.69 7.44
C GLU A 105 2.54 -18.12 7.87
N ILE A 106 2.57 -19.06 6.92
CA ILE A 106 2.93 -20.44 7.29
C ILE A 106 4.40 -20.35 7.67
N GLU A 107 4.66 -20.51 8.97
CA GLU A 107 5.97 -20.79 9.53
C GLU A 107 6.64 -21.88 8.69
N ASP A 108 7.77 -21.58 8.05
CA ASP A 108 8.75 -22.62 7.71
C ASP A 108 9.37 -23.11 9.03
N ASP A 109 8.56 -23.84 9.81
CA ASP A 109 9.05 -24.80 10.80
C ASP A 109 9.54 -26.03 10.03
N LEU A 110 10.69 -25.89 9.38
CA LEU A 110 11.52 -27.03 9.03
C LEU A 110 12.40 -27.33 10.24
N GLY A 111 11.81 -28.05 11.19
CA GLY A 111 12.57 -28.82 12.16
C GLY A 111 13.43 -29.88 11.45
N ASP A 112 14.72 -29.83 11.80
CA ASP A 112 15.63 -30.97 11.98
C ASP A 112 15.85 -31.91 10.79
N GLU A 113 16.97 -31.70 10.07
CA GLU A 113 17.77 -32.80 9.55
C GLU A 113 19.26 -32.46 9.67
N ASP A 114 19.95 -33.30 10.43
CA ASP A 114 21.39 -33.38 10.69
C ASP A 114 22.30 -32.88 9.55
N THR A 115 23.13 -31.87 9.84
CA THR A 115 24.43 -31.72 9.18
C THR A 115 25.53 -32.17 10.15
N ASP A 116 25.76 -33.49 10.16
CA ASP A 116 27.09 -34.07 10.31
C ASP A 116 27.91 -33.67 9.07
N ASP A 117 28.81 -32.69 9.22
CA ASP A 117 29.81 -32.37 8.21
C ASP A 117 31.13 -32.02 8.92
N GLY A 118 31.91 -33.06 9.18
CA GLY A 118 33.35 -33.11 8.91
C GLY A 118 34.27 -32.17 9.71
N GLU A 119 35.00 -32.75 10.67
CA GLU A 119 36.26 -32.20 11.16
C GLU A 119 37.19 -31.80 10.00
N PRO A 120 37.72 -30.57 9.96
CA PRO A 120 38.93 -30.30 9.19
C PRO A 120 40.14 -30.71 10.04
N THR A 121 40.80 -31.81 9.68
CA THR A 121 42.15 -32.15 10.13
C THR A 121 43.13 -31.15 9.55
N ASP A 122 43.61 -30.20 10.35
CA ASP A 122 44.73 -29.35 9.99
C ASP A 122 46.03 -29.95 10.55
N GLU A 123 46.71 -30.74 9.70
CA GLU A 123 48.05 -31.25 9.94
C GLU A 123 49.05 -30.08 9.94
N LEU A 124 49.42 -29.60 11.12
CA LEU A 124 50.59 -28.72 11.29
C LEU A 124 51.88 -29.55 11.19
N ALA A 125 52.51 -29.54 10.02
CA ALA A 125 53.86 -30.06 9.79
C ALA A 125 54.90 -28.92 9.68
N GLY A 126 55.89 -28.96 10.58
CA GLY A 126 57.22 -28.29 10.48
C GLY A 126 57.23 -26.81 10.86
N GLU A 127 58.22 -26.25 11.56
CA GLU A 127 59.65 -26.57 11.54
C GLU A 127 60.33 -25.98 12.80
N GLU A 128 61.30 -26.71 13.34
CA GLU A 128 62.17 -26.29 14.43
C GLU A 128 63.14 -25.18 14.02
N ALA A 129 63.46 -24.28 14.95
CA ALA A 129 64.72 -23.55 15.02
C ALA A 129 65.05 -23.21 16.48
#